data_AF-A0A6L5Z6T1-F1
#
_entry.id   AF-A0A6L5Z6T1-F1
#
_cell.length_a   1.000
_cell.length_b   1.000
_cell.length_c   1.000
_cell.angle_alpha   90.00
_cell.angle_beta   90.00
_cell.angle_gamma   90.00
#
_symmetry.space_group_name_H-M   'P 1'
#
loop_
_entity.id
_entity.type
_entity.pdbx_description
1 polymer ?
#
loop_
_entity_poly.entity_id
_entity_poly.type
_entity_poly.pdbx_seq_one_letter_code
_entity_poly.pdbx_strand_id
1 'polypeptide(L)'
;MPLRGDQDDPGNRLNGIAVPYPGSRVAFRHRESRRSGHGAARRWLACGSARGAAILDLVELRAPEERHLQAAEAATKAAAESQTRRMVDNIPDLLRENPDHPHWDVVADRCLSCANCTLACPTCFCSDVEDVNDLTGDHTERWRTWDSCFTADFSYVHGGSVRRSTKSRYRQWLTHKLSTWHDQFGSSGCVGCGRCIAWCPVGIDITAEAAAFAAGPQQSGG
;
A
#
# COMPACT_ATOMS: atom_id res chain seq x y z
N MET A 1 1.48 28.73 -12.63
CA MET A 1 1.47 27.90 -13.86
C MET A 1 0.75 26.59 -13.50
N PRO A 2 -0.55 26.44 -13.79
CA PRO A 2 -1.34 25.33 -13.27
C PRO A 2 -1.07 24.07 -14.12
N LEU A 3 -0.84 22.94 -13.46
CA LEU A 3 -0.85 21.62 -14.09
C LEU A 3 -2.28 21.34 -14.55
N ARG A 4 -2.48 21.21 -15.86
CA ARG A 4 -3.75 20.74 -16.44
C ARG A 4 -3.99 19.30 -15.95
N GLY A 5 -4.94 19.13 -15.05
CA GLY A 5 -5.58 17.83 -14.85
C GLY A 5 -6.39 17.51 -16.10
N ASP A 6 -6.10 16.36 -16.71
CA ASP A 6 -7.05 15.75 -17.66
C ASP A 6 -8.37 15.52 -16.93
N GLN A 7 -9.46 15.89 -17.58
CA GLN A 7 -10.81 15.76 -17.06
C GLN A 7 -11.22 14.29 -17.08
N ASP A 8 -11.23 13.65 -15.92
CA ASP A 8 -11.81 12.32 -15.72
C ASP A 8 -13.35 12.38 -15.76
N ASP A 9 -13.92 11.48 -16.55
CA ASP A 9 -15.34 11.23 -16.80
C ASP A 9 -16.10 10.83 -15.50
N PRO A 10 -17.20 11.51 -15.14
CA PRO A 10 -17.92 11.31 -13.88
C PRO A 10 -18.79 10.04 -13.79
N GLY A 11 -18.77 9.14 -14.78
CA GLY A 11 -19.72 8.05 -14.90
C GLY A 11 -19.21 6.63 -14.65
N ASN A 12 -18.75 6.25 -13.44
CA ASN A 12 -18.78 4.83 -13.07
C ASN A 12 -18.76 4.57 -11.55
N ARG A 13 -19.93 4.69 -10.91
CA ARG A 13 -20.18 4.10 -9.59
C ARG A 13 -20.95 2.79 -9.78
N LEU A 14 -20.37 1.68 -9.32
CA LEU A 14 -20.98 0.54 -8.61
C LEU A 14 -20.30 -0.80 -8.95
N ASN A 15 -20.06 -1.56 -7.88
CA ASN A 15 -19.72 -2.99 -7.79
C ASN A 15 -18.25 -3.39 -8.00
N GLY A 16 -17.59 -3.58 -6.85
CA GLY A 16 -16.23 -4.09 -6.73
C GLY A 16 -16.04 -5.44 -7.40
N ILE A 17 -15.26 -5.41 -8.48
CA ILE A 17 -14.18 -6.31 -8.90
C ILE A 17 -13.41 -5.43 -9.88
N ALA A 18 -12.11 -5.26 -9.71
CA ALA A 18 -11.29 -4.52 -10.66
C ALA A 18 -11.19 -5.31 -11.97
N VAL A 19 -12.22 -5.20 -12.81
CA VAL A 19 -12.17 -5.51 -14.25
C VAL A 19 -11.54 -4.29 -14.92
N PRO A 20 -10.52 -4.47 -15.77
CA PRO A 20 -9.67 -3.37 -16.26
C PRO A 20 -10.46 -2.35 -17.10
N TYR A 21 -10.03 -1.08 -17.04
CA TYR A 21 -10.51 0.00 -17.90
C TYR A 21 -10.67 -0.49 -19.36
N PRO A 22 -11.74 -0.12 -20.08
CA PRO A 22 -11.88 -0.45 -21.49
C PRO A 22 -10.70 0.18 -22.26
N GLY A 23 -9.76 -0.64 -22.72
CA GLY A 23 -8.57 -0.20 -23.46
C GLY A 23 -7.22 -0.45 -22.76
N SER A 24 -7.20 -0.88 -21.49
CA SER A 24 -5.96 -1.26 -20.81
C SER A 24 -5.69 -2.78 -20.91
N ARG A 25 -4.62 -3.17 -21.62
CA ARG A 25 -4.15 -4.57 -21.67
C ARG A 25 -2.98 -4.75 -20.70
N VAL A 26 -3.34 -5.24 -19.50
CA VAL A 26 -2.59 -5.87 -18.37
C VAL A 26 -1.12 -5.53 -18.15
N ALA A 27 -0.83 -4.89 -17.01
CA ALA A 27 0.50 -4.62 -16.45
C ALA A 27 1.25 -5.84 -15.87
N PHE A 28 2.56 -5.64 -15.66
CA PHE A 28 3.55 -6.60 -15.15
C PHE A 28 3.15 -7.38 -13.90
N ARG A 29 3.44 -8.68 -13.92
CA ARG A 29 3.43 -9.55 -12.74
C ARG A 29 4.81 -10.19 -12.53
N HIS A 30 5.59 -9.65 -11.60
CA HIS A 30 6.77 -10.34 -11.08
C HIS A 30 6.33 -11.39 -10.06
N ARG A 31 6.39 -12.67 -10.43
CA ARG A 31 6.40 -13.78 -9.47
C ARG A 31 7.57 -14.69 -9.83
N GLU A 32 8.71 -14.50 -9.17
CA GLU A 32 9.70 -15.56 -9.05
C GLU A 32 9.07 -16.69 -8.24
N SER A 33 8.85 -17.84 -8.87
CA SER A 33 8.88 -19.11 -8.13
C SER A 33 10.12 -19.85 -8.59
N ARG A 34 11.17 -19.82 -7.76
CA ARG A 34 12.28 -20.77 -7.88
C ARG A 34 11.72 -22.18 -7.60
N ARG A 35 11.39 -22.91 -8.65
CA ARG A 35 11.60 -24.36 -8.68
C ARG A 35 12.74 -24.62 -9.65
N SER A 36 13.77 -25.26 -9.12
CA SER A 36 14.99 -25.77 -9.76
C SER A 36 14.87 -26.04 -11.27
N GLY A 37 15.78 -25.47 -12.05
CA GLY A 37 15.96 -25.72 -13.49
C GLY A 37 16.15 -24.41 -14.25
N HIS A 38 17.38 -24.11 -14.70
CA HIS A 38 17.68 -22.95 -15.54
C HIS A 38 17.10 -23.14 -16.95
N GLY A 39 15.78 -22.98 -17.09
CA GLY A 39 15.09 -22.72 -18.35
C GLY A 39 14.84 -21.23 -18.49
N ALA A 40 15.05 -20.68 -19.69
CA ALA A 40 14.86 -19.25 -19.96
C ALA A 40 13.44 -18.80 -19.55
N ALA A 41 13.34 -18.04 -18.45
CA ALA A 41 12.07 -17.50 -17.99
C ALA A 41 11.56 -16.47 -19.01
N ARG A 42 10.50 -16.80 -19.73
CA ARG A 42 9.83 -15.85 -20.63
C ARG A 42 9.04 -14.86 -19.80
N ARG A 43 9.27 -13.57 -20.03
CA ARG A 43 8.58 -12.45 -19.37
C ARG A 43 7.76 -11.71 -20.40
N TRP A 44 6.59 -11.24 -19.98
CA TRP A 44 5.70 -10.42 -20.80
C TRP A 44 5.68 -9.00 -20.23
N LEU A 45 5.80 -8.01 -21.13
CA LEU A 45 5.75 -6.61 -20.77
C LEU A 45 4.47 -5.99 -21.32
N ALA A 46 3.98 -4.99 -20.62
CA ALA A 46 2.85 -4.19 -21.07
C ALA A 46 2.95 -2.78 -20.50
N CYS A 47 2.40 -1.81 -21.22
CA CYS A 47 2.36 -0.42 -20.83
C CYS A 47 0.92 0.08 -20.71
N GLY A 48 0.67 0.92 -19.71
CA GLY A 48 -0.63 1.58 -19.51
C GLY A 48 -0.69 3.02 -20.01
N SER A 49 0.32 3.49 -20.78
CA SER A 49 0.41 4.87 -21.23
C SER A 49 1.07 5.00 -22.60
N ALA A 50 0.75 6.07 -23.32
CA ALA A 50 1.37 6.36 -24.62
C ALA A 50 2.90 6.52 -24.52
N ARG A 51 3.38 7.15 -23.43
CA ARG A 51 4.82 7.24 -23.14
C ARG A 51 5.46 5.87 -22.94
N GLY A 52 4.79 4.97 -22.24
CA GLY A 52 5.26 3.59 -22.06
C GLY A 52 5.30 2.82 -23.39
N ALA A 53 4.30 3.01 -24.25
CA ALA A 53 4.27 2.39 -25.58
C ALA A 53 5.47 2.82 -26.44
N ALA A 54 5.76 4.12 -26.46
CA ALA A 54 6.93 4.65 -27.18
C ALA A 54 8.26 4.08 -26.67
N ILE A 55 8.36 3.71 -25.39
CA ILE A 55 9.54 3.01 -24.84
C ILE A 55 9.56 1.54 -25.28
N LEU A 56 8.41 0.86 -25.32
CA LEU A 56 8.33 -0.52 -25.78
C LEU A 56 8.72 -0.67 -27.25
N ASP A 57 8.44 0.34 -28.08
CA ASP A 57 8.85 0.37 -29.50
C ASP A 57 10.38 0.41 -29.68
N LEU A 58 11.15 0.79 -28.64
CA LEU A 58 12.61 0.78 -28.65
C LEU A 58 13.21 -0.60 -28.36
N VAL A 59 12.39 -1.60 -28.02
CA VAL A 59 12.83 -2.93 -27.63
C VAL A 59 12.27 -3.96 -28.60
N GLU A 60 13.09 -4.91 -29.04
CA GLU A 60 12.62 -6.02 -29.85
C GLU A 60 11.75 -6.97 -29.02
N LEU A 61 10.43 -6.91 -29.25
CA LEU A 61 9.44 -7.71 -28.54
C LEU A 61 8.68 -8.62 -29.51
N ARG A 62 8.32 -9.82 -29.01
CA ARG A 62 7.41 -10.73 -29.70
C ARG A 62 6.00 -10.54 -29.16
N ALA A 63 5.01 -10.43 -30.05
CA ALA A 63 3.61 -10.40 -29.68
C ALA A 63 3.19 -11.68 -28.93
N PRO A 64 2.38 -11.57 -27.86
CA PRO A 64 1.86 -12.74 -27.16
C PRO A 64 0.79 -13.44 -28.00
N GLU A 65 0.89 -14.77 -28.09
CA GLU A 65 -0.23 -15.62 -28.50
C GLU A 65 -1.33 -15.69 -27.42
N GLU A 66 -2.55 -16.05 -27.82
CA GLU A 66 -3.74 -16.16 -26.96
C GLU A 66 -3.51 -17.02 -25.71
N ARG A 67 -2.84 -18.17 -25.85
CA ARG A 67 -2.50 -19.06 -24.74
C ARG A 67 -1.73 -18.37 -23.61
N HIS A 68 -0.93 -17.35 -23.94
CA HIS A 68 -0.14 -16.62 -22.94
C HIS A 68 -1.02 -15.65 -22.15
N LEU A 69 -2.01 -15.02 -22.81
CA LEU A 69 -2.98 -14.14 -22.16
C LEU A 69 -3.85 -14.95 -21.19
N GLN A 70 -4.37 -16.09 -21.64
CA GLN A 70 -5.16 -17.02 -20.83
C GLN A 70 -4.37 -17.54 -19.62
N ALA A 71 -3.10 -17.89 -19.82
CA ALA A 71 -2.23 -18.31 -18.71
C ALA A 71 -1.99 -17.19 -17.69
N ALA A 72 -1.82 -15.93 -18.14
CA ALA A 72 -1.64 -14.79 -17.26
C ALA A 72 -2.90 -14.48 -16.44
N GLU A 73 -4.08 -14.56 -17.06
CA GLU A 73 -5.37 -14.40 -16.39
C GLU A 73 -5.61 -15.52 -15.38
N ALA A 74 -5.44 -16.78 -15.78
CA ALA A 74 -5.60 -17.94 -14.90
C ALA A 74 -4.66 -17.86 -13.69
N ALA A 75 -3.40 -17.46 -13.89
CA ALA A 75 -2.45 -17.27 -12.79
C ALA A 75 -2.88 -16.14 -11.84
N THR A 76 -3.47 -15.06 -12.38
CA THR A 76 -3.97 -13.94 -11.58
C THR A 76 -5.18 -14.37 -10.75
N LYS A 77 -6.14 -15.05 -11.36
CA LYS A 77 -7.32 -15.60 -10.70
C LYS A 77 -6.94 -16.62 -9.61
N ALA A 78 -6.12 -17.61 -9.94
CA ALA A 78 -5.69 -18.63 -8.97
C ALA A 78 -4.97 -18.02 -7.76
N ALA A 79 -4.17 -16.96 -7.97
CA ALA A 79 -3.53 -16.26 -6.86
C ALA A 79 -4.51 -15.46 -6.00
N ALA A 80 -5.52 -14.81 -6.61
CA ALA A 80 -6.58 -14.15 -5.85
C ALA A 80 -7.40 -15.16 -5.03
N GLU A 81 -7.74 -16.30 -5.61
CA GLU A 81 -8.44 -17.41 -4.94
C GLU A 81 -7.61 -18.04 -3.81
N SER A 82 -6.28 -18.04 -3.94
CA SER A 82 -5.38 -18.54 -2.89
C SER A 82 -5.24 -17.59 -1.69
N GLN A 83 -5.82 -16.38 -1.74
CA GLN A 83 -5.74 -15.43 -0.66
C GLN A 83 -6.68 -15.82 0.48
N THR A 84 -6.09 -16.23 1.61
CA THR A 84 -6.86 -16.70 2.78
C THR A 84 -7.24 -15.59 3.76
N ARG A 85 -6.47 -14.48 3.78
CA ARG A 85 -6.75 -13.34 4.66
C ARG A 85 -7.69 -12.35 3.99
N ARG A 86 -8.67 -11.85 4.74
CA ARG A 86 -9.67 -10.87 4.29
C ARG A 86 -9.80 -9.74 5.30
N MET A 87 -10.06 -8.54 4.78
CA MET A 87 -10.39 -7.39 5.60
C MET A 87 -11.87 -7.43 5.97
N VAL A 88 -12.23 -6.88 7.13
CA VAL A 88 -13.64 -6.71 7.52
C VAL A 88 -14.26 -5.54 6.76
N ASP A 89 -15.50 -5.69 6.30
CA ASP A 89 -16.12 -4.77 5.33
C ASP A 89 -16.38 -3.36 5.90
N ASN A 90 -16.75 -3.27 7.17
CA ASN A 90 -17.09 -2.01 7.85
C ASN A 90 -15.92 -1.37 8.60
N ILE A 91 -14.67 -1.80 8.35
CA ILE A 91 -13.50 -1.27 9.05
C ILE A 91 -13.33 0.26 8.95
N PRO A 92 -13.65 0.95 7.83
CA PRO A 92 -13.46 2.39 7.74
C PRO A 92 -14.23 3.14 8.82
N ASP A 93 -15.49 2.76 9.03
CA ASP A 93 -16.41 3.41 9.97
C ASP A 93 -16.09 3.02 11.41
N LEU A 94 -15.81 1.74 11.67
CA LEU A 94 -15.39 1.26 12.98
C LEU A 94 -14.18 2.04 13.53
N LEU A 95 -13.17 2.28 12.70
CA LEU A 95 -11.97 3.03 13.13
C LEU A 95 -12.27 4.53 13.37
N ARG A 96 -13.23 5.10 12.65
CA ARG A 96 -13.60 6.52 12.78
C ARG A 96 -14.43 6.77 14.03
N GLU A 97 -15.33 5.84 14.33
CA GLU A 97 -16.24 5.91 15.48
C GLU A 97 -15.57 5.53 16.80
N ASN A 98 -14.46 4.79 16.75
CA ASN A 98 -13.79 4.25 17.94
C ASN A 98 -12.31 4.72 18.08
N PRO A 99 -12.02 6.04 18.13
CA PRO A 99 -10.66 6.56 18.21
C PRO A 99 -9.94 6.22 19.52
N ASP A 100 -10.70 5.94 20.59
CA ASP A 100 -10.21 5.66 21.94
C ASP A 100 -10.46 4.20 22.36
N HIS A 101 -10.75 3.31 21.41
CA HIS A 101 -10.93 1.88 21.68
C HIS A 101 -9.72 1.28 22.41
N PRO A 102 -9.89 0.47 23.47
CA PRO A 102 -8.78 -0.06 24.27
C PRO A 102 -7.86 -0.99 23.48
N HIS A 103 -8.35 -1.59 22.39
CA HIS A 103 -7.52 -2.42 21.50
C HIS A 103 -6.33 -1.66 20.91
N TRP A 104 -6.40 -0.32 20.81
CA TRP A 104 -5.25 0.48 20.40
C TRP A 104 -4.05 0.30 21.33
N ASP A 105 -4.27 0.19 22.65
CA ASP A 105 -3.21 -0.06 23.63
C ASP A 105 -2.65 -1.48 23.49
N VAL A 106 -3.52 -2.47 23.30
CA VAL A 106 -3.14 -3.89 23.11
C VAL A 106 -2.20 -4.09 21.92
N VAL A 107 -2.41 -3.37 20.81
CA VAL A 107 -1.50 -3.45 19.66
C VAL A 107 -0.24 -2.61 19.90
N ALA A 108 -0.37 -1.44 20.52
CA ALA A 108 0.75 -0.56 20.78
C ALA A 108 1.81 -1.21 21.69
N ASP A 109 1.40 -1.97 22.70
CA ASP A 109 2.30 -2.67 23.63
C ASP A 109 3.14 -3.74 22.93
N ARG A 110 2.62 -4.33 21.84
CA ARG A 110 3.35 -5.30 21.02
C ARG A 110 4.23 -4.61 19.97
N CYS A 111 3.81 -3.45 19.48
CA CYS A 111 4.41 -2.81 18.31
C CYS A 111 5.76 -2.15 18.62
N LEU A 112 6.80 -2.53 17.87
CA LEU A 112 8.15 -1.95 18.01
C LEU A 112 8.32 -0.59 17.30
N SER A 113 7.30 -0.06 16.63
CA SER A 113 7.41 1.11 15.73
C SER A 113 8.52 0.99 14.67
N CYS A 114 8.88 -0.23 14.25
CA CYS A 114 10.02 -0.49 13.36
C CYS A 114 9.84 -0.11 11.87
N ALA A 115 8.71 0.50 11.49
CA ALA A 115 8.40 0.92 10.12
C ALA A 115 8.34 -0.17 9.01
N ASN A 116 8.68 -1.43 9.27
CA ASN A 116 8.66 -2.50 8.26
C ASN A 116 7.32 -2.61 7.51
N CYS A 117 6.19 -2.42 8.19
CA CYS A 117 4.87 -2.51 7.60
C CYS A 117 4.57 -1.41 6.57
N THR A 118 5.20 -0.23 6.70
CA THR A 118 5.10 0.85 5.70
C THR A 118 6.15 0.68 4.62
N LEU A 119 7.39 0.34 4.98
CA LEU A 119 8.49 0.21 4.02
C LEU A 119 8.29 -0.95 3.04
N ALA A 120 7.68 -2.05 3.48
CA ALA A 120 7.42 -3.20 2.62
C ALA A 120 6.13 -3.06 1.79
N CYS A 121 5.25 -2.10 2.11
CA CYS A 121 3.92 -2.04 1.52
C CYS A 121 3.87 -1.11 0.29
N PRO A 122 3.40 -1.60 -0.88
CA PRO A 122 3.38 -0.79 -2.10
C PRO A 122 2.35 0.34 -2.10
N THR A 123 1.41 0.35 -1.13
CA THR A 123 0.44 1.45 -0.98
C THR A 123 0.90 2.51 0.03
N CYS A 124 1.97 2.27 0.79
CA CYS A 124 2.49 3.27 1.71
C CYS A 124 3.47 4.19 0.98
N PHE A 125 3.22 5.50 1.06
CA PHE A 125 3.97 6.51 0.31
C PHE A 125 4.51 7.67 1.17
N CYS A 126 4.73 7.43 2.47
CA CYS A 126 5.29 8.44 3.38
C CYS A 126 6.67 8.90 2.89
N SER A 127 6.93 10.20 2.96
CA SER A 127 8.19 10.81 2.51
C SER A 127 8.51 12.01 3.36
N ASP A 128 9.78 12.34 3.49
CA ASP A 128 10.26 13.57 4.10
C ASP A 128 10.92 14.49 3.05
N VAL A 129 11.22 15.73 3.45
CA VAL A 129 11.92 16.72 2.65
C VAL A 129 13.11 17.26 3.43
N GLU A 130 14.30 17.09 2.88
CA GLU A 130 15.55 17.51 3.49
C GLU A 130 16.20 18.62 2.64
N ASP A 131 16.68 19.67 3.31
CA ASP A 131 17.47 20.74 2.69
C ASP A 131 18.96 20.52 3.00
N VAL A 132 19.78 20.40 1.95
CA VAL A 132 21.23 20.19 2.05
C VAL A 132 21.94 21.41 1.50
N ASN A 133 22.71 22.09 2.34
CA ASN A 133 23.52 23.23 1.92
C ASN A 133 24.92 22.76 1.52
N ASP A 134 25.51 23.41 0.51
CA ASP A 134 26.94 23.26 0.29
C ASP A 134 27.75 23.96 1.40
N LEU A 135 29.04 23.65 1.47
CA LEU A 135 29.91 24.22 2.50
C LEU A 135 30.27 25.69 2.24
N THR A 136 30.04 26.22 1.04
CA THR A 136 30.28 27.63 0.72
C THR A 136 29.09 28.52 1.13
N GLY A 137 27.89 27.94 1.23
CA GLY A 137 26.65 28.63 1.56
C GLY A 137 25.99 29.28 0.34
N ASP A 138 26.51 29.06 -0.86
CA ASP A 138 26.01 29.68 -2.09
C ASP A 138 24.90 28.83 -2.75
N HIS A 139 24.79 27.56 -2.37
CA HIS A 139 23.83 26.63 -2.94
C HIS A 139 23.13 25.77 -1.89
N THR A 140 21.83 25.58 -2.09
CA THR A 140 20.98 24.70 -1.29
C THR A 140 20.19 23.78 -2.21
N GLU A 141 20.23 22.49 -1.92
CA GLU A 141 19.43 21.48 -2.60
C GLU A 141 18.29 21.02 -1.69
N ARG A 142 17.10 20.83 -2.29
CA ARG A 142 15.95 20.26 -1.60
C ARG A 142 15.65 18.88 -2.16
N TRP A 143 15.76 17.87 -1.31
CA TRP A 143 15.57 16.47 -1.68
C TRP A 143 14.29 15.92 -1.03
N ARG A 144 13.56 15.09 -1.77
CA ARG A 144 12.46 14.29 -1.21
C ARG A 144 12.97 12.88 -0.96
N THR A 145 12.92 12.43 0.28
CA THR A 145 13.39 11.11 0.71
C THR A 145 12.22 10.23 1.12
N TRP A 146 12.38 8.91 1.00
CA TRP A 146 11.39 7.98 1.53
C TRP A 146 11.48 7.94 3.05
N ASP A 147 10.34 8.01 3.73
CA ASP A 147 10.27 7.93 5.19
C ASP A 147 9.04 7.11 5.63
N SER A 148 8.79 7.00 6.93
CA SER A 148 7.68 6.27 7.50
C SER A 148 6.94 7.10 8.54
N CYS A 149 5.61 7.03 8.54
CA CYS A 149 4.80 7.58 9.62
C CYS A 149 5.01 6.93 11.00
N PHE A 150 5.87 5.90 11.10
CA PHE A 150 6.33 5.31 12.35
C PHE A 150 7.61 5.94 12.91
N THR A 151 8.37 6.72 12.14
CA THR A 151 9.54 7.44 12.67
C THR A 151 9.07 8.59 13.57
N ALA A 152 9.87 8.92 14.59
CA ALA A 152 9.52 9.97 15.54
C ALA A 152 9.50 11.36 14.87
N ASP A 153 10.40 11.55 13.91
CA ASP A 153 10.64 12.84 13.24
C ASP A 153 9.61 13.14 12.14
N PHE A 154 8.95 12.13 11.57
CA PHE A 154 7.94 12.31 10.52
C PHE A 154 6.79 13.26 10.90
N SER A 155 6.49 13.39 12.20
CA SER A 155 5.47 14.32 12.69
C SER A 155 6.02 15.44 13.56
N TYR A 156 7.33 15.68 13.47
CA TYR A 156 7.98 16.79 14.15
C TYR A 156 7.57 18.11 13.51
N VAL A 157 7.08 19.01 14.35
CA VAL A 157 6.81 20.41 14.00
C VAL A 157 7.42 21.31 15.08
N HIS A 158 7.32 22.63 14.92
CA HIS A 158 7.73 23.55 15.97
C HIS A 158 6.99 23.24 17.29
N GLY A 159 7.71 22.74 18.30
CA GLY A 159 7.14 22.25 19.56
C GLY A 159 7.22 20.72 19.78
N GLY A 160 7.78 19.99 18.83
CA GLY A 160 8.08 18.56 18.92
C GLY A 160 7.19 17.69 18.04
N SER A 161 7.34 16.37 18.20
CA SER A 161 6.52 15.39 17.48
C SER A 161 5.07 15.40 17.97
N VAL A 162 4.13 15.46 17.03
CA VAL A 162 2.68 15.33 17.31
C VAL A 162 2.34 13.90 17.73
N ARG A 163 3.02 12.89 17.16
CA ARG A 163 2.78 11.47 17.41
C ARG A 163 3.92 10.84 18.20
N ARG A 164 3.94 11.17 19.50
CA ARG A 164 5.03 10.77 20.42
C ARG A 164 4.99 9.29 20.80
N SER A 165 3.81 8.69 20.91
CA SER A 165 3.66 7.28 21.35
C SER A 165 3.52 6.31 20.17
N THR A 166 3.95 5.06 20.38
CA THR A 166 3.68 3.94 19.43
C THR A 166 2.19 3.84 19.11
N LYS A 167 1.32 3.96 20.11
CA LYS A 167 -0.15 3.99 19.95
C LYS A 167 -0.57 5.05 18.93
N SER A 168 -0.10 6.29 19.08
CA SER A 168 -0.49 7.40 18.20
C SER A 168 -0.03 7.18 16.74
N ARG A 169 1.15 6.61 16.54
CA ARG A 169 1.69 6.28 15.20
C ARG A 169 0.97 5.10 14.56
N TYR A 170 0.75 4.02 15.33
CA TYR A 170 -0.01 2.87 14.85
C TYR A 170 -1.45 3.24 14.48
N ARG A 171 -2.13 4.03 15.32
CA ARG A 171 -3.47 4.55 15.02
C ARG A 171 -3.48 5.38 13.74
N GLN A 172 -2.54 6.31 13.57
CA GLN A 172 -2.41 7.08 12.33
C GLN A 172 -2.27 6.17 11.10
N TRP A 173 -1.37 5.19 11.17
CA TRP A 173 -1.12 4.27 10.07
C TRP A 173 -2.36 3.44 9.73
N LEU A 174 -3.01 2.84 10.73
CA LEU A 174 -4.15 1.96 10.51
C LEU A 174 -5.36 2.75 9.99
N THR A 175 -5.68 3.89 10.63
CA THR A 175 -6.77 4.76 10.22
C THR A 175 -6.53 5.34 8.82
N HIS A 176 -5.30 5.77 8.50
CA HIS A 176 -5.03 6.23 7.13
C HIS A 176 -5.25 5.11 6.13
N LYS A 177 -4.67 3.93 6.36
CA LYS A 177 -4.71 2.82 5.41
C LYS A 177 -6.11 2.23 5.20
N LEU A 178 -6.90 2.13 6.27
CA LEU A 178 -8.17 1.39 6.28
C LEU A 178 -9.41 2.27 6.36
N SER A 179 -9.27 3.57 6.68
CA SER A 179 -10.40 4.48 6.80
C SER A 179 -10.26 5.65 5.83
N THR A 180 -9.38 6.61 6.11
CA THR A 180 -9.32 7.85 5.32
C THR A 180 -8.73 7.69 3.91
N TRP A 181 -8.09 6.56 3.61
CA TRP A 181 -7.71 6.20 2.23
C TRP A 181 -8.92 6.17 1.30
N HIS A 182 -10.08 5.71 1.78
CA HIS A 182 -11.30 5.69 0.98
C HIS A 182 -11.73 7.09 0.56
N ASP A 183 -11.59 8.08 1.45
CA ASP A 183 -11.91 9.48 1.17
C ASP A 183 -10.97 10.08 0.12
N GLN A 184 -9.71 9.63 0.08
CA GLN A 184 -8.69 10.11 -0.85
C GLN A 184 -8.76 9.46 -2.24
N PHE A 185 -9.05 8.15 -2.31
CA PHE A 185 -8.86 7.35 -3.52
C PHE A 185 -10.09 6.53 -3.93
N GLY A 186 -11.22 6.67 -3.23
CA GLY A 186 -12.47 5.96 -3.53
C GLY A 186 -12.40 4.43 -3.42
N SER A 187 -11.33 3.88 -2.85
CA SER A 187 -11.05 2.45 -2.77
C SER A 187 -10.32 2.10 -1.47
N SER A 188 -10.06 0.82 -1.19
CA SER A 188 -9.32 0.43 0.01
C SER A 188 -7.80 0.48 -0.21
N GLY A 189 -7.07 1.01 0.78
CA GLY A 189 -5.60 1.01 0.79
C GLY A 189 -4.97 -0.33 1.18
N CYS A 190 -5.78 -1.34 1.50
CA CYS A 190 -5.32 -2.66 1.93
C CYS A 190 -6.23 -3.77 1.38
N VAL A 191 -5.66 -4.64 0.54
CA VAL A 191 -6.37 -5.82 0.02
C VAL A 191 -6.16 -7.08 0.85
N GLY A 192 -5.44 -7.02 1.98
CA GLY A 192 -5.13 -8.20 2.80
C GLY A 192 -3.98 -9.08 2.26
N CYS A 193 -3.08 -8.52 1.44
CA CYS A 193 -1.97 -9.28 0.82
C CYS A 193 -0.91 -9.83 1.80
N GLY A 194 -0.94 -9.40 3.07
CA GLY A 194 -0.08 -9.94 4.13
C GLY A 194 1.40 -9.56 4.07
N ARG A 195 1.81 -8.68 3.15
CA ARG A 195 3.20 -8.21 3.04
C ARG A 195 3.70 -7.59 4.35
N CYS A 196 2.92 -6.71 4.96
CA CYS A 196 3.27 -6.10 6.24
C CYS A 196 3.39 -7.12 7.38
N ILE A 197 2.60 -8.20 7.33
CA ILE A 197 2.57 -9.27 8.34
C ILE A 197 3.86 -10.09 8.26
N ALA A 198 4.25 -10.48 7.04
CA ALA A 198 5.46 -11.27 6.80
C ALA A 198 6.75 -10.57 7.28
N TRP A 199 6.77 -9.23 7.28
CA TRP A 199 7.91 -8.42 7.71
C TRP A 199 7.78 -7.90 9.15
N CYS A 200 6.70 -8.23 9.86
CA CYS A 200 6.51 -7.79 11.24
C CYS A 200 7.29 -8.71 12.20
N PRO A 201 8.31 -8.20 12.93
CA PRO A 201 9.12 -9.03 13.82
C PRO A 201 8.35 -9.58 15.03
N VAL A 202 7.20 -8.98 15.36
CA VAL A 202 6.32 -9.35 16.48
C VAL A 202 4.99 -9.95 16.01
N GLY A 203 4.85 -10.25 14.71
CA GLY A 203 3.71 -11.00 14.18
C GLY A 203 2.36 -10.27 14.20
N ILE A 204 2.33 -8.93 14.15
CA ILE A 204 1.07 -8.17 14.05
C ILE A 204 0.38 -8.49 12.71
N ASP A 205 -0.82 -9.07 12.79
CA ASP A 205 -1.68 -9.37 11.64
C ASP A 205 -2.77 -8.28 11.52
N ILE A 206 -2.59 -7.36 10.57
CA ILE A 206 -3.52 -6.24 10.34
C ILE A 206 -4.97 -6.70 10.13
N THR A 207 -5.21 -7.89 9.56
CA THR A 207 -6.57 -8.39 9.34
C THR A 207 -7.21 -8.87 10.64
N ALA A 208 -6.42 -9.48 11.53
CA ALA A 208 -6.86 -9.84 12.87
C ALA A 208 -7.08 -8.59 13.74
N GLU A 209 -6.17 -7.61 13.67
CA GLU A 209 -6.32 -6.37 14.42
C GLU A 209 -7.57 -5.59 13.97
N ALA A 210 -7.86 -5.55 12.66
CA ALA A 210 -9.09 -4.97 12.14
C ALA A 210 -10.35 -5.69 12.65
N ALA A 211 -10.34 -7.03 12.66
CA ALA A 211 -11.46 -7.81 13.18
C ALA A 211 -11.69 -7.59 14.69
N ALA A 212 -10.62 -7.35 15.46
CA ALA A 212 -10.74 -7.08 16.90
C ALA A 212 -11.49 -5.78 17.21
N PHE A 213 -11.40 -4.75 16.36
CA PHE A 213 -12.23 -3.54 16.51
C PHE A 213 -13.73 -3.81 16.27
N ALA A 214 -14.07 -4.83 15.48
CA ALA A 214 -15.46 -5.22 15.25
C ALA A 214 -16.06 -6.06 16.40
N ALA A 215 -15.23 -6.77 17.16
CA ALA A 215 -15.66 -7.67 18.23
C ALA A 215 -16.06 -6.93 19.54
N GLY A 216 -15.87 -5.61 19.61
CA GLY A 216 -16.12 -4.80 20.80
C GLY A 216 -15.03 -4.95 21.88
N PRO A 217 -15.07 -4.15 22.95
CA PRO A 217 -14.06 -4.21 24.01
C PRO A 217 -14.15 -5.55 24.75
N GLN A 218 -13.09 -6.37 24.67
CA GLN A 218 -12.96 -7.51 25.57
C GLN A 218 -12.62 -6.98 26.96
N GLN A 219 -13.52 -7.17 27.92
CA GLN A 219 -13.25 -6.91 29.33
C GLN A 219 -12.17 -7.89 29.79
N SER A 220 -10.98 -7.39 30.08
CA SER A 220 -9.96 -8.16 30.79
C SER A 220 -10.52 -8.50 32.17
N GLY A 221 -10.83 -9.79 32.39
CA GLY A 221 -11.20 -10.32 33.69
C GLY A 221 -10.12 -9.98 34.72
N GLY A 222 -10.56 -9.53 35.90
CA GLY A 222 -9.72 -9.07 37.01
C GLY A 222 -8.98 -10.18 37.75
#